data_AF-A0A7J7Z894-F1
#
_entry.id   AF-A0A7J7Z894-F1
#
_cell.length_a   1.000
_cell.length_b   1.000
_cell.length_c   1.000
_cell.angle_alpha   90.00
_cell.angle_beta   90.00
_cell.angle_gamma   90.00
#
_symmetry.space_group_name_H-M   'P 1'
#
loop_
_entity.id
_entity.type
_entity.pdbx_description
1 polymer ?
#
loop_
_entity_poly.entity_id
_entity_poly.type
_entity_poly.pdbx_seq_one_letter_code
_entity_poly.pdbx_strand_id
1 'polypeptide(L)'
;MVIDSRNSSILPRRGALLKVNQELAGYTGGDVHFIKEDFELQLNKPLVFDSVVSASLWGGMLVPIGDKPSSIADRFYLGGPTSVRGFSMHSVGPQSEGDYLGGEAYWAGGLHLYTPLPFRPGQGGFGELFRTHFFLNAGNLCNLNYGEGPNAHLRKLAECIRWSYGAGIVLRLGNIARLELNYCVPMGVQAGDRICDGVQFGAGIRFL
;
A
#
# COMPACT_ATOMS: atom_id res chain seq x y z
N MET A 1 14.35 1.31 -11.48
CA MET A 1 13.84 2.22 -12.53
C MET A 1 12.70 3.06 -11.97
N VAL A 2 12.64 4.36 -12.27
CA VAL A 2 11.52 5.23 -11.87
C VAL A 2 11.08 6.06 -13.06
N ILE A 3 9.80 6.00 -13.40
CA ILE A 3 9.14 6.85 -14.38
C ILE A 3 8.05 7.63 -13.64
N ASP A 4 8.29 8.91 -13.38
CA ASP A 4 7.30 9.80 -12.74
C ASP A 4 6.83 10.84 -13.75
N SER A 5 5.54 10.78 -14.10
CA SER A 5 4.84 11.74 -14.95
C SER A 5 3.79 12.55 -14.18
N ARG A 6 3.79 12.45 -12.84
CA ARG A 6 2.84 13.16 -11.97
C ARG A 6 3.16 14.65 -11.92
N ASN A 7 2.09 15.44 -11.82
CA ASN A 7 2.21 16.89 -11.70
C ASN A 7 2.66 17.38 -10.31
N SER A 8 2.53 16.56 -9.26
CA SER A 8 2.92 16.88 -7.89
C SER A 8 3.30 15.62 -7.13
N SER A 9 4.28 15.71 -6.24
CA SER A 9 4.81 14.59 -5.46
C SER A 9 3.91 14.12 -4.34
N ILE A 10 3.16 15.02 -3.69
CA ILE A 10 2.38 14.73 -2.48
C ILE A 10 0.91 14.44 -2.79
N LEU A 11 0.28 15.27 -3.64
CA LEU A 11 -1.12 15.11 -4.01
C LEU A 11 -1.25 15.27 -5.53
N PRO A 12 -0.86 14.22 -6.28
CA PRO A 12 -0.92 14.24 -7.74
C PRO A 12 -2.38 14.38 -8.19
N ARG A 13 -2.63 15.35 -9.08
CA ARG A 13 -3.94 15.53 -9.74
C ARG A 13 -4.01 14.82 -11.09
N ARG A 14 -2.86 14.70 -11.76
CA ARG A 14 -2.75 14.09 -13.08
C ARG A 14 -1.38 13.42 -13.22
N GLY A 15 -1.35 12.32 -13.95
CA GLY A 15 -0.13 11.62 -14.35
C GLY A 15 -0.02 10.25 -13.69
N ALA A 16 1.07 9.57 -14.01
CA ALA A 16 1.37 8.22 -13.56
C ALA A 16 2.76 8.15 -12.92
N LEU A 17 2.91 7.35 -11.88
CA LEU A 17 4.19 6.93 -11.32
C LEU A 17 4.33 5.43 -11.54
N LEU A 18 5.44 5.01 -12.15
CA LEU A 18 5.88 3.63 -12.17
C LEU A 18 7.27 3.58 -11.52
N LYS A 19 7.39 2.85 -10.43
CA LYS A 19 8.64 2.59 -9.74
C LYS A 19 8.86 1.09 -9.72
N VAL A 20 10.03 0.65 -10.15
CA VAL A 20 10.44 -0.76 -10.14
C VAL A 20 11.79 -0.81 -9.44
N ASN A 21 11.88 -1.52 -8.33
CA ASN A 21 13.08 -1.74 -7.54
C ASN A 21 13.44 -3.21 -7.66
N GLN A 22 14.70 -3.48 -7.98
CA GLN A 22 15.25 -4.82 -8.04
C GLN A 22 16.51 -4.82 -7.18
N GLU A 23 16.54 -5.73 -6.22
CA GLU A 23 17.63 -5.89 -5.26
C GLU A 23 18.14 -7.33 -5.39
N LEU A 24 19.45 -7.47 -5.56
CA LEU A 24 20.13 -8.76 -5.61
C LEU A 24 21.11 -8.80 -4.44
N ALA A 25 20.85 -9.69 -3.48
CA ALA A 25 21.68 -9.90 -2.32
C ALA A 25 22.52 -11.18 -2.47
N GLY A 26 23.76 -11.13 -1.95
CA GLY A 26 24.61 -12.31 -1.81
C GLY A 26 25.44 -12.70 -3.05
N TYR A 27 25.56 -11.82 -4.05
CA TYR A 27 26.42 -12.06 -5.23
C TYR A 27 27.92 -12.05 -4.89
N THR A 28 28.35 -11.22 -3.93
CA THR A 28 29.77 -11.04 -3.55
C THR A 28 30.16 -11.70 -2.23
N GLY A 29 29.30 -12.58 -1.70
CA GLY A 29 29.41 -13.15 -0.34
C GLY A 29 28.47 -12.49 0.67
N GLY A 30 27.96 -13.30 1.61
CA GLY A 30 27.00 -12.88 2.63
C GLY A 30 26.23 -14.06 3.23
N ASP A 31 25.55 -13.81 4.34
CA ASP A 31 24.73 -14.84 5.00
C ASP A 31 23.36 -15.03 4.33
N VAL A 32 22.89 -14.03 3.56
CA VAL A 32 21.59 -14.04 2.88
C VAL A 32 21.78 -13.88 1.37
N HIS A 33 21.07 -14.70 0.60
CA HIS A 33 21.05 -14.64 -0.87
C HIS A 33 19.60 -14.58 -1.34
N PHE A 34 19.21 -13.49 -1.99
CA PHE A 34 17.86 -13.34 -2.53
C PHE A 34 17.82 -12.37 -3.71
N ILE A 35 16.83 -12.57 -4.57
CA ILE A 35 16.34 -11.57 -5.52
C ILE A 35 15.05 -11.02 -4.96
N LYS A 36 14.98 -9.71 -4.81
CA LYS A 36 13.77 -9.00 -4.41
C LYS A 36 13.37 -8.05 -5.52
N GLU A 37 12.15 -8.20 -5.99
CA GLU A 37 11.54 -7.32 -6.98
C GLU A 37 10.33 -6.65 -6.34
N ASP A 38 10.24 -5.34 -6.48
CA ASP A 38 9.17 -4.50 -5.95
C ASP A 38 8.75 -3.52 -7.03
N PHE A 39 7.45 -3.43 -7.29
CA PHE A 39 6.90 -2.47 -8.22
C PHE A 39 5.76 -1.67 -7.56
N GLU A 40 5.71 -0.39 -7.89
CA GLU A 40 4.69 0.54 -7.48
C GLU A 40 4.20 1.26 -8.73
N LEU A 41 2.91 1.11 -9.00
CA LEU A 41 2.19 1.82 -10.04
C LEU A 41 1.17 2.74 -9.38
N GLN A 42 1.15 4.01 -9.76
CA GLN A 42 0.14 4.96 -9.33
C GLN A 42 -0.39 5.72 -10.54
N LEU A 43 -1.70 5.82 -10.68
CA LEU A 43 -2.40 6.46 -11.79
C LEU A 43 -3.36 7.50 -11.24
N ASN A 44 -3.16 8.76 -11.62
CA ASN A 44 -3.98 9.87 -11.14
C ASN A 44 -4.70 10.52 -12.32
N LYS A 45 -6.03 10.58 -12.26
CA LYS A 45 -6.86 11.25 -13.25
C LYS A 45 -7.85 12.21 -12.59
N PRO A 46 -7.95 13.46 -13.09
CA PRO A 46 -8.99 14.37 -12.67
C PRO A 46 -10.34 13.92 -13.23
N LEU A 47 -11.39 14.06 -12.43
CA LEU A 47 -12.79 13.86 -12.77
C LEU A 47 -13.53 15.21 -12.80
N VAL A 48 -14.83 15.17 -13.06
CA VAL A 48 -15.74 16.32 -12.96
C VAL A 48 -15.78 16.88 -11.52
N PHE A 49 -16.08 18.18 -11.39
CA PHE A 49 -16.18 18.90 -10.10
C PHE A 49 -14.89 18.97 -9.27
N ASP A 50 -13.73 19.19 -9.89
CA ASP A 50 -12.40 19.26 -9.22
C ASP A 50 -12.02 17.99 -8.42
N SER A 51 -12.70 16.87 -8.70
CA SER A 51 -12.43 15.57 -8.08
C SER A 51 -11.22 14.92 -8.74
N VAL A 52 -10.47 14.11 -8.00
CA VAL A 52 -9.32 13.36 -8.51
C VAL A 52 -9.46 11.92 -8.08
N VAL A 53 -9.45 11.01 -9.04
CA VAL A 53 -9.32 9.57 -8.78
C VAL A 53 -7.85 9.20 -8.89
N SER A 54 -7.35 8.51 -7.89
CA SER A 54 -6.01 7.93 -7.84
C SER A 54 -6.14 6.43 -7.64
N ALA A 55 -5.54 5.66 -8.52
CA ALA A 55 -5.44 4.21 -8.40
C ALA A 55 -3.97 3.86 -8.14
N SER A 56 -3.71 3.10 -7.09
CA SER A 56 -2.38 2.61 -6.71
C SER A 56 -2.37 1.09 -6.79
N LEU A 57 -1.28 0.53 -7.27
CA LEU A 57 -1.03 -0.91 -7.30
C LEU A 57 0.43 -1.13 -6.93
N TRP A 58 0.65 -1.77 -5.79
CA TRP A 58 1.95 -2.21 -5.34
C TRP A 58 2.00 -3.72 -5.42
N GLY A 59 3.16 -4.26 -5.76
CA GLY A 59 3.39 -5.68 -5.70
C GLY A 59 4.87 -5.96 -5.60
N GLY A 60 5.21 -7.09 -5.02
CA GLY A 60 6.59 -7.48 -4.90
C GLY A 60 6.73 -8.95 -4.57
N MET A 61 7.90 -9.46 -4.92
CA MET A 61 8.26 -10.85 -4.77
C MET A 61 9.71 -10.94 -4.34
N LEU A 62 9.96 -11.74 -3.33
CA LEU A 62 11.28 -12.07 -2.81
C LEU A 62 11.48 -13.56 -3.05
N VAL A 63 12.52 -13.88 -3.80
CA VAL A 63 12.93 -15.24 -4.11
C VAL A 63 14.32 -15.46 -3.50
N PRO A 64 14.47 -16.32 -2.47
CA PRO A 64 15.77 -16.70 -1.96
C PRO A 64 16.52 -17.50 -3.03
N ILE A 65 17.81 -17.25 -3.16
CA ILE A 65 18.69 -17.96 -4.10
C ILE A 65 19.53 -18.97 -3.32
N GLY A 66 19.39 -20.25 -3.65
CA GLY A 66 20.12 -21.34 -2.98
C GLY A 66 19.37 -21.91 -1.77
N ASP A 67 20.09 -22.61 -0.89
CA ASP A 67 19.50 -23.37 0.23
C ASP A 67 19.29 -22.54 1.51
N LYS A 68 19.60 -21.25 1.50
CA LYS A 68 19.45 -20.38 2.68
C LYS A 68 18.09 -19.68 2.70
N PRO A 69 17.38 -19.66 3.84
CA PRO A 69 16.09 -18.98 3.94
C PRO A 69 16.23 -17.46 3.88
N SER A 70 15.15 -16.79 3.47
CA SER A 70 15.01 -15.34 3.51
C SER A 70 15.01 -14.80 4.95
N SER A 71 15.71 -13.69 5.20
CA SER A 71 15.68 -13.02 6.50
C SER A 71 14.35 -12.32 6.71
N ILE A 72 13.85 -12.32 7.95
CA ILE A 72 12.62 -11.63 8.33
C ILE A 72 12.69 -10.13 8.02
N ALA A 73 13.88 -9.52 8.15
CA ALA A 73 14.09 -8.10 7.85
C ALA A 73 13.90 -7.75 6.36
N ASP A 74 14.10 -8.72 5.46
CA ASP A 74 14.00 -8.50 4.02
C ASP A 74 12.60 -8.79 3.47
N ARG A 75 11.76 -9.47 4.25
CA ARG A 75 10.38 -9.83 3.87
C ARG A 75 9.48 -8.61 3.73
N PHE A 76 8.40 -8.81 3.00
CA PHE A 76 7.37 -7.80 2.83
C PHE A 76 6.37 -7.84 3.97
N TYR A 77 5.82 -6.67 4.26
CA TYR A 77 4.80 -6.48 5.27
C TYR A 77 3.72 -5.57 4.73
N LEU A 78 2.48 -5.90 5.07
CA LEU A 78 1.31 -5.11 4.74
C LEU A 78 0.55 -4.73 6.02
N GLY A 79 -0.24 -3.66 5.92
CA GLY A 79 -1.03 -3.12 7.02
C GLY A 79 -0.47 -1.82 7.58
N GLY A 80 -1.37 -0.96 8.03
CA GLY A 80 -1.06 0.37 8.54
C GLY A 80 -1.73 1.50 7.75
N PRO A 81 -1.63 2.75 8.25
CA PRO A 81 -2.30 3.91 7.64
C PRO A 81 -1.74 4.29 6.25
N THR A 82 -0.51 3.89 5.93
CA THR A 82 0.15 4.21 4.66
C THR A 82 0.06 3.10 3.60
N SER A 83 -0.38 1.90 3.97
CA SER A 83 -0.56 0.77 3.06
C SER A 83 -2.03 0.37 3.01
N VAL A 84 -2.40 -0.79 3.55
CA VAL A 84 -3.79 -1.26 3.66
C VAL A 84 -4.39 -0.69 4.95
N ARG A 85 -4.98 0.50 4.83
CA ARG A 85 -5.79 1.15 5.88
C ARG A 85 -6.84 0.19 6.48
N GLY A 86 -7.15 0.33 7.76
CA GLY A 86 -8.07 -0.58 8.46
C GLY A 86 -7.42 -1.85 9.01
N PHE A 87 -6.13 -2.07 8.74
CA PHE A 87 -5.31 -3.07 9.42
C PHE A 87 -4.26 -2.36 10.27
N SER A 88 -3.82 -3.03 11.34
CA SER A 88 -2.71 -2.55 12.16
C SER A 88 -1.39 -2.56 11.37
N MET A 89 -0.40 -1.82 11.86
CA MET A 89 0.94 -1.79 11.25
C MET A 89 1.53 -3.20 11.16
N HIS A 90 1.94 -3.61 9.95
CA HIS A 90 2.60 -4.90 9.70
C HIS A 90 1.78 -6.13 10.15
N SER A 91 0.45 -6.03 10.21
CA SER A 91 -0.41 -7.06 10.79
C SER A 91 -1.18 -7.90 9.79
N VAL A 92 -0.75 -7.88 8.53
CA VAL A 92 -1.34 -8.67 7.45
C VAL A 92 -0.36 -9.76 7.06
N GLY A 93 -0.82 -11.01 7.01
CA GLY A 93 -0.07 -12.15 6.47
C GLY A 93 0.29 -13.24 7.49
N PRO A 94 1.29 -14.09 7.18
CA PRO A 94 1.60 -15.26 7.98
C PRO A 94 2.04 -14.90 9.41
N GLN A 95 1.46 -15.61 10.39
CA GLN A 95 1.76 -15.43 11.81
C GLN A 95 2.30 -16.74 12.39
N SER A 96 3.23 -16.64 13.34
CA SER A 96 3.67 -17.74 14.18
C SER A 96 3.73 -17.28 15.63
N GLU A 97 3.10 -18.02 16.53
CA GLU A 97 3.14 -17.77 17.99
C GLU A 97 2.72 -16.36 18.44
N GLY A 98 1.93 -15.66 17.62
CA GLY A 98 1.50 -14.27 17.92
C GLY A 98 2.27 -13.21 17.14
N ASP A 99 3.40 -13.55 16.51
CA ASP A 99 4.26 -12.64 15.77
C ASP A 99 4.07 -12.74 14.25
N TYR A 100 4.08 -11.59 13.58
CA TYR A 100 3.94 -11.49 12.13
C TYR A 100 5.29 -11.74 11.46
N LEU A 101 5.38 -12.80 10.67
CA LEU A 101 6.63 -13.24 10.04
C LEU A 101 6.94 -12.53 8.71
N GLY A 102 6.01 -11.72 8.22
CA GLY A 102 6.07 -11.15 6.88
C GLY A 102 5.85 -12.21 5.79
N GLY A 103 5.80 -11.75 4.54
CA GLY A 103 5.60 -12.57 3.36
C GLY A 103 6.70 -12.41 2.33
N GLU A 104 6.84 -13.43 1.48
CA GLU A 104 7.77 -13.41 0.36
C GLU A 104 7.15 -12.78 -0.88
N ALA A 105 5.83 -12.93 -1.07
CA ALA A 105 5.11 -12.29 -2.15
C ALA A 105 3.94 -11.48 -1.60
N TYR A 106 3.74 -10.29 -2.16
CA TYR A 106 2.64 -9.42 -1.80
C TYR A 106 2.07 -8.70 -3.02
N TRP A 107 0.81 -8.33 -2.90
CA TRP A 107 0.21 -7.32 -3.75
C TRP A 107 -0.75 -6.48 -2.92
N ALA A 108 -0.84 -5.20 -3.23
CA ALA A 108 -1.77 -4.27 -2.63
C ALA A 108 -2.29 -3.31 -3.69
N GLY A 109 -3.60 -3.20 -3.82
CA GLY A 109 -4.27 -2.23 -4.68
C GLY A 109 -5.05 -1.22 -3.83
N GLY A 110 -5.06 0.03 -4.24
CA GLY A 110 -5.82 1.10 -3.62
C GLY A 110 -6.54 1.93 -4.66
N LEU A 111 -7.81 2.22 -4.43
CA LEU A 111 -8.58 3.22 -5.20
C LEU A 111 -8.93 4.36 -4.25
N HIS A 112 -8.47 5.55 -4.57
CA HIS A 112 -8.65 6.77 -3.79
C HIS A 112 -9.41 7.79 -4.61
N LEU A 113 -10.46 8.36 -4.04
CA LEU A 113 -11.23 9.46 -4.60
C LEU A 113 -11.06 10.67 -3.70
N TYR A 114 -10.36 11.67 -4.21
CA TYR A 114 -10.20 12.97 -3.58
C TYR A 114 -11.23 13.93 -4.12
N THR A 115 -12.05 14.48 -3.24
CA THR A 115 -13.05 15.49 -3.57
C THR A 115 -12.76 16.78 -2.81
N PRO A 116 -13.04 17.96 -3.38
CA PRO A 116 -13.03 19.19 -2.59
C PRO A 116 -14.19 19.15 -1.58
N LEU A 117 -14.03 19.83 -0.44
CA LEU A 117 -15.11 19.95 0.54
C LEU A 117 -16.32 20.68 -0.09
N PRO A 118 -17.56 20.19 0.14
CA PRO A 118 -18.77 20.79 -0.42
C PRO A 118 -19.05 22.19 0.16
N PHE A 119 -18.64 22.43 1.40
CA PHE A 119 -18.68 23.74 2.03
C PHE A 119 -17.39 24.48 1.68
N ARG A 120 -17.45 25.41 0.72
CA ARG A 120 -16.35 26.33 0.35
C ARG A 120 -16.47 27.63 1.15
N PRO A 121 -15.85 27.79 2.34
CA PRO A 121 -15.67 29.11 2.93
C PRO A 121 -14.45 29.78 2.29
N GLY A 122 -14.67 30.48 1.18
CA GLY A 122 -13.69 31.41 0.59
C GLY A 122 -12.69 30.80 -0.38
N GLN A 123 -12.64 31.37 -1.60
CA GLN A 123 -11.50 31.20 -2.51
C GLN A 123 -10.23 31.71 -1.81
N GLY A 124 -9.20 30.86 -1.67
CA GLY A 124 -7.89 31.21 -1.10
C GLY A 124 -7.67 30.96 0.40
N GLY A 125 -8.59 30.29 1.10
CA GLY A 125 -8.48 29.99 2.54
C GLY A 125 -7.96 28.58 2.88
N PHE A 126 -7.86 28.28 4.19
CA PHE A 126 -7.45 26.96 4.73
C PHE A 126 -8.24 25.76 4.14
N GLY A 127 -9.45 26.00 3.61
CA GLY A 127 -10.28 24.99 2.95
C GLY A 127 -9.64 24.33 1.72
N GLU A 128 -8.67 24.95 1.06
CA GLU A 128 -7.95 24.31 -0.07
C GLU A 128 -6.94 23.25 0.39
N LEU A 129 -6.51 23.31 1.65
CA LEU A 129 -5.57 22.37 2.25
C LEU A 129 -6.29 21.05 2.62
N PHE A 130 -7.59 21.13 2.89
CA PHE A 130 -8.43 19.99 3.24
C PHE A 130 -9.13 19.40 2.00
N ARG A 131 -9.08 18.08 1.87
CA ARG A 131 -9.81 17.32 0.84
C ARG A 131 -10.52 16.16 1.48
N THR A 132 -11.74 15.90 1.05
CA THR A 132 -12.41 14.65 1.37
C THR A 132 -11.76 13.52 0.59
N HIS A 133 -11.55 12.39 1.25
CA HIS A 133 -10.82 11.25 0.75
C HIS A 133 -11.63 10.00 1.00
N PHE A 134 -12.08 9.37 -0.08
CA PHE A 134 -12.66 8.04 -0.02
C PHE A 134 -11.63 7.05 -0.52
N PHE A 135 -11.48 5.92 0.15
CA PHE A 135 -10.53 4.91 -0.27
C PHE A 135 -11.15 3.51 -0.23
N LEU A 136 -10.68 2.67 -1.13
CA LEU A 136 -10.94 1.24 -1.18
C LEU A 136 -9.59 0.56 -1.38
N ASN A 137 -9.11 -0.11 -0.34
CA ASN A 137 -7.84 -0.80 -0.34
C ASN A 137 -8.08 -2.31 -0.34
N ALA A 138 -7.30 -3.02 -1.12
CA ALA A 138 -7.24 -4.47 -1.11
C ALA A 138 -5.77 -4.90 -1.11
N GLY A 139 -5.47 -6.05 -0.54
CA GLY A 139 -4.14 -6.59 -0.60
C GLY A 139 -4.06 -7.99 -0.04
N ASN A 140 -2.94 -8.63 -0.32
CA ASN A 140 -2.64 -9.95 0.17
C ASN A 140 -1.14 -10.11 0.35
N LEU A 141 -0.76 -10.93 1.32
CA LEU A 141 0.61 -11.26 1.65
C LEU A 141 0.70 -12.77 1.89
N CYS A 142 1.57 -13.46 1.16
CA CYS A 142 1.77 -14.89 1.31
C CYS A 142 3.25 -15.29 1.24
N ASN A 143 3.57 -16.45 1.82
CA ASN A 143 4.85 -17.12 1.58
C ASN A 143 4.77 -17.96 0.31
N LEU A 144 5.83 -17.94 -0.49
CA LEU A 144 5.95 -18.78 -1.66
C LEU A 144 6.46 -20.16 -1.23
N ASN A 145 5.69 -21.19 -1.57
CA ASN A 145 6.14 -22.57 -1.40
C ASN A 145 6.77 -23.04 -2.72
N TYR A 146 8.09 -22.95 -2.86
CA TYR A 146 8.84 -23.29 -4.08
C TYR A 146 8.65 -24.74 -4.62
N GLY A 147 7.94 -25.61 -3.89
CA GLY A 147 7.54 -26.95 -4.33
C GLY A 147 6.15 -27.03 -4.99
N GLU A 148 5.31 -26.01 -4.86
CA GLU A 148 4.01 -25.92 -5.54
C GLU A 148 4.16 -25.06 -6.81
N GLY A 149 3.51 -25.44 -7.91
CA GLY A 149 3.64 -24.71 -9.17
C GLY A 149 3.13 -23.26 -9.10
N PRO A 150 3.55 -22.36 -10.02
CA PRO A 150 3.20 -20.93 -10.00
C PRO A 150 1.68 -20.65 -9.97
N ASN A 151 0.87 -21.55 -10.53
CA ASN A 151 -0.59 -21.46 -10.51
C ASN A 151 -1.18 -21.59 -9.09
N ALA A 152 -0.55 -22.36 -8.20
CA ALA A 152 -0.98 -22.50 -6.82
C ALA A 152 -0.70 -21.24 -6.00
N HIS A 153 0.43 -20.57 -6.28
CA HIS A 153 0.76 -19.27 -5.68
C HIS A 153 -0.22 -18.18 -6.10
N LEU A 154 -0.54 -18.10 -7.39
CA LEU A 154 -1.53 -17.16 -7.90
C LEU A 154 -2.93 -17.41 -7.32
N ARG A 155 -3.33 -18.67 -7.16
CA ARG A 155 -4.57 -19.02 -6.46
C ARG A 155 -4.57 -18.59 -4.99
N LYS A 156 -3.50 -18.87 -4.23
CA LYS A 156 -3.36 -18.40 -2.83
C LYS A 156 -3.40 -16.86 -2.75
N LEU A 157 -2.79 -16.17 -3.71
CA LEU A 157 -2.84 -14.71 -3.80
C LEU A 157 -4.25 -14.17 -4.14
N ALA A 158 -5.06 -14.95 -4.86
CA ALA A 158 -6.43 -14.59 -5.25
C ALA A 158 -7.51 -15.05 -4.26
N GLU A 159 -7.25 -16.07 -3.44
CA GLU A 159 -8.20 -16.59 -2.44
C GLU A 159 -8.08 -15.84 -1.12
N CYS A 160 -6.88 -15.40 -0.75
CA CYS A 160 -6.62 -14.76 0.54
C CYS A 160 -6.71 -13.22 0.53
N ILE A 161 -7.60 -12.66 -0.29
CA ILE A 161 -7.73 -11.21 -0.47
C ILE A 161 -8.29 -10.56 0.78
N ARG A 162 -7.54 -9.61 1.31
CA ARG A 162 -8.00 -8.73 2.38
C ARG A 162 -8.39 -7.39 1.78
N TRP A 163 -9.49 -6.82 2.23
CA TRP A 163 -9.92 -5.51 1.71
C TRP A 163 -10.67 -4.70 2.75
N SER A 164 -10.53 -3.40 2.62
CA SER A 164 -11.09 -2.38 3.49
C SER A 164 -11.54 -1.19 2.66
N TYR A 165 -12.52 -0.48 3.17
CA TYR A 165 -12.94 0.77 2.58
C TYR A 165 -13.15 1.81 3.66
N GLY A 166 -13.21 3.07 3.26
CA GLY A 166 -13.42 4.13 4.22
C GLY A 166 -13.51 5.49 3.60
N ALA A 167 -13.77 6.46 4.48
CA ALA A 167 -13.88 7.85 4.13
C ALA A 167 -13.16 8.69 5.19
N GLY A 168 -12.59 9.80 4.76
CA GLY A 168 -11.73 10.61 5.61
C GLY A 168 -11.50 11.99 5.05
N ILE A 169 -10.63 12.71 5.76
CA ILE A 169 -10.17 14.04 5.38
C ILE A 169 -8.66 13.98 5.29
N VAL A 170 -8.13 14.48 4.19
CA VAL A 170 -6.71 14.63 3.93
C VAL A 170 -6.35 16.11 4.03
N LEU A 171 -5.36 16.41 4.85
CA LEU A 171 -4.75 17.72 4.99
C LEU A 171 -3.38 17.71 4.32
N ARG A 172 -3.19 18.56 3.33
CA ARG A 172 -1.90 18.77 2.67
C ARG A 172 -1.13 19.89 3.37
N LEU A 173 -0.03 19.55 4.05
CA LEU A 173 0.91 20.53 4.62
C LEU A 173 1.98 20.90 3.56
N GLY A 174 1.58 21.76 2.63
CA GLY A 174 2.46 22.25 1.57
C GLY A 174 3.02 21.12 0.69
N ASN A 175 4.34 21.11 0.50
CA ASN A 175 5.05 20.07 -0.24
C ASN A 175 5.95 19.21 0.65
N ILE A 176 5.65 19.14 1.95
CA ILE A 176 6.47 18.45 2.97
C ILE A 176 5.76 17.19 3.47
N ALA A 177 4.49 17.29 3.85
CA ALA A 177 3.77 16.18 4.46
C ALA A 177 2.29 16.15 4.10
N ARG A 178 1.71 14.95 4.20
CA ARG A 178 0.29 14.68 4.04
C ARG A 178 -0.22 14.02 5.32
N LEU A 179 -1.23 14.64 5.92
CA LEU A 179 -1.95 14.13 7.08
C LEU A 179 -3.29 13.59 6.61
N GLU A 180 -3.68 12.44 7.13
CA GLU A 180 -4.95 11.80 6.82
C GLU A 180 -5.66 11.42 8.11
N LEU A 181 -6.93 11.78 8.20
CA LEU A 181 -7.83 11.28 9.22
C LEU A 181 -8.89 10.47 8.50
N ASN A 182 -8.79 9.15 8.59
CA ASN A 182 -9.62 8.21 7.85
C ASN A 182 -10.48 7.40 8.82
N TYR A 183 -11.74 7.18 8.48
CA TYR A 183 -12.59 6.19 9.13
C TYR A 183 -12.59 4.93 8.27
N CYS A 184 -12.00 3.86 8.80
CA CYS A 184 -11.70 2.63 8.10
C CYS A 184 -12.66 1.51 8.53
N VAL A 185 -13.28 0.85 7.55
CA VAL A 185 -14.12 -0.33 7.73
C VAL A 185 -13.48 -1.52 6.99
N PRO A 186 -12.77 -2.39 7.70
CA PRO A 186 -12.20 -3.62 7.15
C PRO A 186 -13.30 -4.67 6.99
N MET A 187 -13.38 -5.30 5.81
CA MET A 187 -14.42 -6.28 5.48
C MET A 187 -13.83 -7.65 5.16
N GLY A 188 -12.88 -7.70 4.22
CA GLY A 188 -12.15 -8.91 3.90
C GLY A 188 -11.00 -9.06 4.88
N VAL A 189 -11.18 -9.87 5.91
CA VAL A 189 -10.16 -10.13 6.94
C VAL A 189 -9.91 -11.64 7.01
N GLN A 190 -8.67 -12.03 7.31
CA GLN A 190 -8.33 -13.43 7.54
C GLN A 190 -8.14 -13.74 9.02
N ALA A 191 -8.25 -15.03 9.36
CA ALA A 191 -7.94 -15.52 10.69
C ALA A 191 -6.47 -15.21 11.03
N GLY A 192 -6.26 -14.45 12.10
CA GLY A 192 -4.94 -14.02 12.58
C GLY A 192 -4.56 -12.57 12.24
N ASP A 193 -5.27 -11.90 11.32
CA ASP A 193 -4.99 -10.49 11.02
C ASP A 193 -5.46 -9.59 12.18
N ARG A 194 -4.65 -8.59 12.56
CA ARG A 194 -5.08 -7.56 13.51
C ARG A 194 -5.79 -6.41 12.80
N ILE A 195 -7.08 -6.34 13.05
CA ILE A 195 -7.98 -5.33 12.51
C ILE A 195 -7.81 -4.00 13.29
N CYS A 196 -7.91 -2.87 12.59
CA CYS A 196 -8.00 -1.54 13.19
C CYS A 196 -9.23 -0.84 12.60
N ASP A 197 -10.40 -1.13 13.16
CA ASP A 197 -11.67 -0.54 12.75
C ASP A 197 -11.86 0.85 13.39
N GLY A 198 -12.52 1.75 12.66
CA GLY A 198 -12.81 3.09 13.12
C GLY A 198 -11.79 4.13 12.69
N VAL A 199 -11.45 5.07 13.58
CA VAL A 199 -10.65 6.25 13.23
C VAL A 199 -9.16 5.91 13.20
N GLN A 200 -8.55 6.08 12.05
CA GLN A 200 -7.13 5.90 11.82
C GLN A 200 -6.49 7.22 11.37
N PHE A 201 -5.44 7.63 12.08
CA PHE A 201 -4.61 8.78 11.74
C PHE A 201 -3.36 8.33 11.00
N GLY A 202 -3.09 8.95 9.85
CA GLY A 202 -1.90 8.71 9.04
C GLY A 202 -1.13 10.01 8.82
N ALA A 203 0.18 9.98 9.04
CA ALA A 203 1.07 11.08 8.72
C ALA A 203 2.23 10.54 7.89
N GLY A 204 2.43 11.07 6.69
CA GLY A 204 3.45 10.54 5.80
C GLY A 204 3.59 11.33 4.50
N ILE A 205 4.46 10.84 3.63
CA ILE A 205 4.71 11.41 2.30
C ILE A 205 4.27 10.43 1.21
N ARG A 206 4.34 9.12 1.51
CA ARG A 206 3.98 8.03 0.62
C ARG A 206 2.82 7.25 1.24
N PHE A 207 1.75 7.15 0.47
CA PHE A 207 0.56 6.39 0.79
C PHE A 207 0.21 5.53 -0.41
N LEU A 208 -0.27 4.32 -0.15
CA LEU A 208 -1.03 3.53 -1.10
C LEU A 208 -2.31 4.30 -1.45
#